data_AF-A0A498FE47-F1
#
_entry.id   AF-A0A498FE47-F1
#
_cell.length_a   1.000
_cell.length_b   1.000
_cell.length_c   1.000
_cell.angle_alpha   90.00
_cell.angle_beta   90.00
_cell.angle_gamma   90.00
#
_symmetry.space_group_name_H-M   'P 1'
#
loop_
_entity.id
_entity.type
_entity.pdbx_description
1 polymer ?
#
loop_
_entity_poly.entity_id
_entity_poly.type
_entity_poly.pdbx_seq_one_letter_code
_entity_poly.pdbx_strand_id
1 'polypeptide(L)'
;MSDTADRDPEFAFELRVCRWAERAWHPHGPRPAIIARQLGTRERRWDTVVVEVDPEAFAVRHALSTDGFDSDLLRVVRHAPAEWAWYRDAIPEPDFPWRHVVPVVHRAAGRGLVEKRRGSRNRVEYRRITPYPDWVERIVAIENKPNLDVSAARALADQLE
;
A
#
# COMPACT_ATOMS: atom_id res chain seq x y z
N MET A 1 -2.85 -46.98 2.86
CA MET A 1 -2.20 -45.74 2.38
C MET A 1 -3.10 -45.10 1.33
N SER A 2 -4.17 -44.44 1.77
CA SER A 2 -5.09 -43.70 0.90
C SER A 2 -4.97 -42.24 1.29
N ASP A 3 -3.99 -41.55 0.72
CA ASP A 3 -3.74 -40.13 0.94
C ASP A 3 -3.65 -39.38 -0.40
N THR A 4 -4.57 -39.71 -1.31
CA THR A 4 -5.03 -38.73 -2.30
C THR A 4 -6.06 -37.85 -1.59
N ALA A 5 -5.56 -37.00 -0.68
CA ALA A 5 -6.34 -35.94 -0.10
C ALA A 5 -6.93 -35.12 -1.24
N ASP A 6 -8.26 -35.15 -1.31
CA ASP A 6 -9.13 -34.34 -2.15
C ASP A 6 -8.78 -32.86 -1.91
N ARG A 7 -7.79 -32.35 -2.65
CA ARG A 7 -7.48 -30.93 -2.65
C ARG A 7 -8.55 -30.28 -3.49
N ASP A 8 -9.39 -29.50 -2.82
CA ASP A 8 -10.31 -28.55 -3.43
C ASP A 8 -9.69 -27.93 -4.69
N PRO A 9 -10.21 -28.25 -5.89
CA PRO A 9 -9.69 -27.75 -7.15
C PRO A 9 -9.62 -26.22 -7.18
N GLU A 10 -10.51 -25.54 -6.47
CA GLU A 10 -10.55 -24.08 -6.34
C GLU A 10 -9.30 -23.57 -5.61
N PHE A 11 -9.02 -24.12 -4.43
CA PHE A 11 -7.83 -23.78 -3.66
C PHE A 11 -6.53 -24.10 -4.42
N ALA A 12 -6.50 -25.23 -5.13
CA ALA A 12 -5.34 -25.59 -5.94
C ALA A 12 -5.13 -24.63 -7.12
N PHE A 13 -6.22 -24.16 -7.74
CA PHE A 13 -6.19 -23.16 -8.80
C PHE A 13 -5.70 -21.81 -8.29
N GLU A 14 -6.27 -21.30 -7.19
CA GLU A 14 -5.87 -20.03 -6.55
C GLU A 14 -4.36 -20.01 -6.26
N LEU A 15 -3.82 -21.08 -5.68
CA LEU A 15 -2.40 -21.19 -5.39
C LEU A 15 -1.54 -21.20 -6.66
N ARG A 16 -2.02 -21.80 -7.75
CA ARG A 16 -1.30 -21.80 -9.04
C ARG A 16 -1.30 -20.42 -9.67
N VAL A 17 -2.41 -19.68 -9.60
CA VAL A 17 -2.51 -18.29 -10.08
C VAL A 17 -1.58 -17.38 -9.26
N CYS A 18 -1.61 -17.47 -7.93
CA CYS A 18 -0.70 -16.74 -7.04
C CYS A 18 0.77 -16.99 -7.43
N ARG A 19 1.15 -18.27 -7.58
CA ARG A 19 2.53 -18.66 -7.92
C ARG A 19 2.93 -18.16 -9.30
N TRP A 20 2.00 -18.14 -10.26
CA TRP A 20 2.27 -17.56 -11.57
C TRP A 20 2.56 -16.07 -11.44
N ALA A 21 1.73 -15.31 -10.71
CA ALA A 21 1.95 -13.88 -10.49
C ALA A 21 3.33 -13.62 -9.84
N GLU A 22 3.69 -14.35 -8.79
CA GLU A 22 5.00 -14.21 -8.13
C GLU A 22 6.22 -14.44 -9.04
N ARG A 23 6.08 -15.30 -10.06
CA ARG A 23 7.20 -15.72 -10.90
C ARG A 23 7.25 -15.03 -12.25
N ALA A 24 6.10 -14.59 -12.74
CA ALA A 24 5.92 -14.22 -14.13
C ALA A 24 4.86 -13.13 -14.29
N TRP A 25 4.58 -12.33 -13.24
CA TRP A 25 3.70 -11.19 -13.39
C TRP A 25 4.15 -10.29 -14.53
N HIS A 26 3.14 -9.85 -15.28
CA HIS A 26 3.16 -9.09 -16.52
C HIS A 26 3.38 -9.91 -17.80
N PRO A 27 2.31 -10.12 -18.62
CA PRO A 27 2.34 -11.02 -19.79
C PRO A 27 3.26 -10.55 -20.92
N HIS A 28 3.62 -9.26 -20.97
CA HIS A 28 4.51 -8.70 -21.98
C HIS A 28 5.97 -8.59 -21.52
N GLY A 29 6.35 -9.35 -20.49
CA GLY A 29 7.71 -9.39 -19.96
C GLY A 29 7.79 -8.87 -18.53
N PRO A 30 8.85 -9.27 -17.80
CA PRO A 30 8.97 -9.05 -16.37
C PRO A 30 9.02 -7.56 -16.03
N ARG A 31 8.26 -7.17 -14.99
CA ARG A 31 8.29 -5.82 -14.41
C ARG A 31 8.38 -5.90 -12.88
N PRO A 32 8.99 -4.91 -12.21
CA PRO A 32 8.98 -4.83 -10.76
C PRO A 32 7.54 -4.80 -10.24
N ALA A 33 7.22 -5.76 -9.36
CA ALA A 33 5.93 -5.81 -8.71
C ALA A 33 6.05 -6.44 -7.32
N ILE A 34 5.20 -6.01 -6.40
CA ILE A 34 5.01 -6.63 -5.09
C ILE A 34 3.73 -7.46 -5.15
N ILE A 35 3.84 -8.74 -4.81
CA ILE A 35 2.72 -9.66 -4.80
C ILE A 35 2.34 -9.95 -3.34
N ALA A 36 1.10 -9.67 -2.98
CA ALA A 36 0.52 -10.02 -1.69
C ALA A 36 -0.55 -11.09 -1.90
N ARG A 37 -0.45 -12.18 -1.13
CA ARG A 37 -1.50 -13.21 -1.07
C ARG A 37 -2.51 -12.83 -0.01
N GLN A 38 -3.79 -13.04 -0.31
CA GLN A 38 -4.87 -13.04 0.68
C GLN A 38 -4.91 -11.77 1.54
N LEU A 39 -4.69 -10.61 0.89
CA LEU A 39 -4.64 -9.30 1.53
C LEU A 39 -6.07 -8.78 1.76
N GLY A 40 -6.33 -8.18 2.91
CA GLY A 40 -7.67 -7.69 3.21
C GLY A 40 -7.77 -6.81 4.44
N THR A 41 -8.92 -6.17 4.58
CA THR A 41 -9.38 -5.52 5.80
C THR A 41 -10.42 -6.41 6.49
N ARG A 42 -11.04 -5.92 7.57
CA ARG A 42 -12.15 -6.62 8.24
C ARG A 42 -13.34 -6.87 7.29
N GLU A 43 -13.51 -6.04 6.27
CA GLU A 43 -14.73 -6.02 5.43
C GLU A 43 -14.55 -6.72 4.09
N ARG A 44 -13.32 -6.82 3.58
CA ARG A 44 -13.02 -7.42 2.28
C ARG A 44 -11.64 -8.03 2.26
N ARG A 45 -11.51 -9.16 1.57
CA ARG A 45 -10.26 -9.87 1.31
C ARG A 45 -10.15 -10.16 -0.17
N TRP A 46 -8.95 -10.00 -0.71
CA TRP A 46 -8.58 -10.28 -2.09
C TRP A 46 -7.60 -11.44 -2.12
N ASP A 47 -7.75 -12.35 -3.09
CA ASP A 47 -6.94 -13.56 -3.12
C ASP A 47 -5.48 -13.28 -3.50
N THR A 48 -5.27 -12.41 -4.48
CA THR A 48 -3.95 -11.88 -4.83
C THR A 48 -4.07 -10.40 -5.13
N VAL A 49 -3.16 -9.61 -4.57
CA VAL A 49 -2.98 -8.20 -4.93
C VAL A 49 -1.60 -8.04 -5.52
N VAL A 50 -1.55 -7.46 -6.71
CA VAL A 50 -0.31 -7.08 -7.37
C VAL A 50 -0.17 -5.58 -7.35
N VAL A 51 0.94 -5.09 -6.82
CA VAL A 51 1.32 -3.68 -6.84
C VAL A 51 2.46 -3.54 -7.82
N GLU A 52 2.19 -3.00 -9.00
CA GLU A 52 3.21 -2.62 -9.98
C GLU A 52 3.90 -1.35 -9.49
N VAL A 53 5.23 -1.32 -9.55
CA VAL A 53 6.02 -0.25 -8.94
C VAL A 53 6.98 0.37 -9.93
N ASP A 54 7.15 1.69 -9.83
CA ASP A 54 8.30 2.38 -10.40
C ASP A 54 9.53 1.97 -9.56
N PRO A 55 10.55 1.32 -10.15
CA PRO A 55 11.70 0.81 -9.40
C PRO A 55 12.55 1.91 -8.76
N GLU A 56 12.69 3.07 -9.41
CA GLU A 56 13.48 4.18 -8.90
C GLU A 56 12.76 4.87 -7.73
N ALA A 57 11.47 5.15 -7.91
CA ALA A 57 10.61 5.68 -6.86
C ALA A 57 10.50 4.71 -5.66
N PHE A 58 10.40 3.40 -5.93
CA PHE A 58 10.36 2.40 -4.87
C PHE A 58 11.69 2.34 -4.09
N ALA A 59 12.83 2.48 -4.76
CA ALA A 59 14.13 2.56 -4.09
C ALA A 59 14.20 3.76 -3.12
N VAL A 60 13.65 4.92 -3.51
CA VAL A 60 13.54 6.08 -2.61
C VAL A 60 12.61 5.79 -1.43
N ARG A 61 11.46 5.15 -1.66
CA ARG A 61 10.56 4.75 -0.56
C ARG A 61 11.23 3.74 0.39
N HIS A 62 12.00 2.79 -0.15
CA HIS A 62 12.70 1.79 0.64
C HIS A 62 13.83 2.41 1.47
N ALA A 63 14.54 3.40 0.91
CA ALA A 63 15.57 4.16 1.62
C ALA A 63 15.02 5.00 2.78
N LEU A 64 13.76 5.45 2.70
CA LEU A 64 13.08 6.09 3.83
C LEU A 64 12.90 5.14 5.02
N SER A 65 12.46 3.90 4.76
CA SER A 65 12.26 2.88 5.79
C SER A 65 11.97 1.52 5.17
N THR A 66 12.58 0.47 5.72
CA THR A 66 12.19 -0.92 5.46
C THR A 66 10.88 -1.29 6.16
N ASP A 67 10.56 -0.62 7.26
CA ASP A 67 9.30 -0.83 7.99
C ASP A 67 8.12 -0.22 7.23
N GLY A 68 6.96 -0.87 7.36
CA GLY A 68 5.69 -0.36 6.86
C GLY A 68 5.27 0.94 7.56
N PHE A 69 4.50 1.76 6.85
CA PHE A 69 3.85 2.94 7.41
C PHE A 69 2.39 2.63 7.70
N ASP A 70 1.97 2.87 8.94
CA ASP A 70 0.55 3.03 9.23
C ASP A 70 0.00 4.29 8.53
N SER A 71 -1.33 4.40 8.45
CA SER A 71 -2.01 5.51 7.77
C SER A 71 -1.59 6.89 8.30
N ASP A 72 -1.28 6.97 9.59
CA ASP A 72 -0.92 8.23 10.25
C ASP A 72 0.50 8.65 9.87
N LEU A 73 1.46 7.73 9.94
CA LEU A 73 2.84 7.97 9.50
C LEU A 73 2.86 8.32 8.02
N LEU A 74 2.10 7.58 7.19
CA LEU A 74 2.02 7.86 5.76
C LEU A 74 1.48 9.27 5.52
N ARG A 75 0.44 9.71 6.25
CA ARG A 75 -0.09 11.08 6.17
C ARG A 75 1.00 12.11 6.47
N VAL A 76 1.75 11.95 7.56
CA VAL A 76 2.81 12.90 7.93
C VAL A 76 3.95 12.91 6.92
N VAL A 77 4.47 11.75 6.51
CA VAL A 77 5.63 11.66 5.61
C VAL A 77 5.26 12.14 4.21
N ARG A 78 4.07 11.80 3.71
CA ARG A 78 3.58 12.23 2.38
C ARG A 78 3.39 13.74 2.29
N HIS A 79 2.95 14.38 3.37
CA HIS A 79 2.68 15.83 3.40
C HIS A 79 3.81 16.66 4.02
N ALA A 80 4.97 16.06 4.26
CA ALA A 80 6.12 16.76 4.79
C ALA A 80 6.63 17.80 3.77
N PRO A 81 6.65 19.11 4.12
CA PRO A 81 7.04 20.17 3.20
C PRO A 81 8.55 20.18 2.94
N ALA A 82 8.99 20.83 1.86
CA ALA A 82 10.42 21.01 1.57
C ALA A 82 11.08 21.96 2.60
N GLU A 83 10.39 23.04 2.92
CA GLU A 83 10.81 24.02 3.91
C GLU A 83 10.07 23.83 5.23
N TRP A 84 10.61 24.39 6.30
CA TRP A 84 9.97 24.34 7.62
C TRP A 84 8.58 24.98 7.58
N ALA A 85 7.54 24.21 7.88
CA ALA A 85 6.19 24.73 8.04
C ALA A 85 5.52 24.19 9.31
N TRP A 86 4.55 24.94 9.82
CA TRP A 86 3.70 24.48 10.91
C TRP A 86 2.90 23.26 10.45
N TYR A 87 2.82 22.21 11.28
CA TYR A 87 2.20 20.95 10.85
C TYR A 87 0.75 21.09 10.35
N ARG A 88 0.00 22.09 10.84
CA ARG A 88 -1.38 22.35 10.39
C ARG A 88 -1.48 23.05 9.05
N ASP A 89 -0.41 23.73 8.61
CA ASP A 89 -0.36 24.37 7.31
C ASP A 89 0.07 23.40 6.20
N ALA A 90 0.77 22.31 6.58
CA ALA A 90 1.31 21.35 5.64
C ALA A 90 0.43 20.11 5.43
N ILE A 91 -0.30 19.67 6.47
CA ILE A 91 -1.11 18.45 6.43
C ILE A 91 -2.57 18.83 6.10
N PRO A 92 -3.24 18.15 5.16
CA PRO A 92 -4.67 18.34 4.92
C PRO A 92 -5.49 18.14 6.19
N GLU A 93 -6.56 18.92 6.37
CA GLU A 93 -7.37 18.89 7.58
C GLU A 93 -7.90 17.46 7.87
N PRO A 94 -7.58 16.89 9.04
CA PRO A 94 -8.08 15.58 9.44
C PRO A 94 -9.53 15.63 9.92
N ASP A 95 -10.22 14.51 9.79
CA ASP A 95 -11.55 14.23 10.37
C ASP A 95 -11.52 13.96 11.88
N PHE A 96 -10.37 14.19 12.52
CA PHE A 96 -10.14 14.02 13.95
C PHE A 96 -9.32 15.18 14.53
N PRO A 97 -9.31 15.38 15.86
CA PRO A 97 -8.61 16.52 16.46
C PRO A 97 -7.09 16.57 16.19
N TRP A 98 -6.59 17.75 15.83
CA TRP A 98 -5.16 18.02 15.55
C TRP A 98 -4.17 17.54 16.63
N ARG A 99 -4.60 17.45 17.89
CA ARG A 99 -3.77 16.91 18.98
C ARG A 99 -3.28 15.48 18.70
N HIS A 100 -3.96 14.72 17.84
CA HIS A 100 -3.56 13.37 17.45
C HIS A 100 -2.45 13.37 16.39
N VAL A 101 -2.28 14.46 15.63
CA VAL A 101 -1.23 14.57 14.59
C VAL A 101 0.14 14.88 15.20
N VAL A 102 0.20 15.68 16.26
CA VAL A 102 1.48 16.07 16.91
C VAL A 102 2.29 14.84 17.39
N PRO A 103 1.70 13.86 18.11
CA PRO A 103 2.39 12.62 18.45
C PRO A 103 2.93 11.87 17.23
N VAL A 104 2.23 11.90 16.10
CA VAL A 104 2.65 11.24 14.86
C VAL A 104 3.84 11.97 14.24
N VAL A 105 3.86 13.31 14.23
CA VAL A 105 5.03 14.10 13.81
C VAL A 105 6.24 13.78 14.69
N HIS A 106 6.04 13.66 16.00
CA HIS A 106 7.10 13.24 16.92
C HIS A 106 7.58 11.81 16.65
N ARG A 107 6.67 10.87 16.37
CA ARG A 107 6.98 9.49 15.99
C ARG A 107 7.77 9.42 14.69
N ALA A 108 7.34 10.16 13.66
CA ALA A 108 8.02 10.22 12.37
C ALA A 108 9.43 10.79 12.51
N ALA A 109 9.61 11.87 13.28
CA ALA A 109 10.92 12.43 13.54
C ALA A 109 11.82 11.50 14.37
N GLY A 110 11.24 10.80 15.37
CA GLY A 110 11.95 9.80 16.16
C GLY A 110 12.41 8.59 15.34
N ARG A 111 11.75 8.32 14.21
CA ARG A 111 12.15 7.30 13.22
C ARG A 111 13.08 7.84 12.13
N GLY A 112 13.46 9.12 12.17
CA GLY A 112 14.29 9.73 11.13
C GLY A 112 13.61 9.83 9.76
N LEU A 113 12.27 9.89 9.72
CA LEU A 113 11.49 10.02 8.48
C LEU A 113 11.29 11.47 8.05
N VAL A 114 11.34 12.39 9.03
CA VAL A 114 11.19 13.83 8.87
C VAL A 114 12.09 14.53 9.88
N GLU A 115 12.41 15.80 9.62
CA GLU A 115 13.01 16.65 10.64
C GLU A 115 11.92 17.44 11.36
N LYS A 116 12.09 17.65 12.67
CA LYS A 116 11.17 18.50 13.47
C LYS A 116 11.95 19.58 14.21
N ARG A 117 11.29 20.72 14.45
CA ARG A 117 11.79 21.77 15.34
C ARG A 117 10.65 22.46 16.09
N ARG A 118 11.02 23.29 17.06
CA ARG A 118 10.12 24.21 17.74
C ARG A 118 10.25 25.57 17.07
N GLY A 119 9.22 25.97 16.34
CA GLY A 119 9.15 27.23 15.61
C GLY A 119 8.71 28.41 16.46
N SER A 120 8.35 29.49 15.78
CA SER A 120 7.81 30.70 16.43
C SER A 120 6.53 30.38 17.21
N ARG A 121 6.31 31.09 18.31
CA ARG A 121 5.14 30.90 19.21
C ARG A 121 4.91 29.43 19.58
N ASN A 122 5.98 28.67 19.79
CA ASN A 122 5.89 27.30 20.27
C ASN A 122 5.29 26.28 19.28
N ARG A 123 5.20 26.64 18.00
CA ARG A 123 4.60 25.78 16.97
C ARG A 123 5.51 24.58 16.68
N VAL A 124 4.90 23.41 16.49
CA VAL A 124 5.61 22.23 15.97
C VAL A 124 5.75 22.41 14.47
N GLU A 125 6.98 22.64 14.04
CA GLU A 125 7.32 22.73 12.62
C GLU A 125 8.07 21.48 12.19
N TYR A 126 7.87 21.07 10.95
CA TYR A 126 8.54 19.89 10.40
C TYR A 126 8.79 20.08 8.90
N ARG A 127 9.74 19.31 8.37
CA ARG A 127 10.04 19.23 6.93
C ARG A 127 10.51 17.83 6.55
N ARG A 128 10.43 17.53 5.27
CA ARG A 128 10.89 16.27 4.69
C ARG A 128 12.41 16.19 4.68
N ILE A 129 12.94 14.98 4.88
CA ILE A 129 14.35 14.67 4.57
C ILE A 129 14.50 14.42 3.06
N THR A 130 13.56 13.66 2.50
CA THR A 130 13.39 13.42 1.07
C THR A 130 11.88 13.43 0.75
N PRO A 131 11.45 13.86 -0.45
CA PRO A 131 10.05 13.72 -0.86
C PRO A 131 9.56 12.27 -0.73
N TYR A 132 8.35 12.07 -0.21
CA TYR A 132 7.71 10.77 -0.34
C TYR A 132 7.37 10.54 -1.82
N PRO A 133 7.89 9.48 -2.45
CA PRO A 133 7.73 9.29 -3.88
C PRO A 133 6.36 8.70 -4.22
N ASP A 134 5.90 8.96 -5.44
CA ASP A 134 4.78 8.21 -6.02
C ASP A 134 5.34 6.96 -6.69
N TRP A 135 5.37 5.86 -5.92
CA TRP A 135 6.07 4.63 -6.31
C TRP A 135 5.13 3.52 -6.79
N VAL A 136 3.81 3.70 -6.65
CA VAL A 136 2.79 2.73 -7.07
C VAL A 136 2.27 3.16 -8.43
N GLU A 137 2.55 2.38 -9.47
CA GLU A 137 2.04 2.64 -10.82
C GLU A 137 0.62 2.09 -10.99
N ARG A 138 0.39 0.88 -10.45
CA ARG A 138 -0.89 0.19 -10.60
C ARG A 138 -1.12 -0.79 -9.46
N ILE A 139 -2.38 -0.93 -9.06
CA ILE A 139 -2.85 -2.00 -8.18
C ILE A 139 -3.80 -2.88 -8.98
N VAL A 140 -3.50 -4.17 -9.04
CA VAL A 140 -4.36 -5.20 -9.66
C VAL A 140 -4.81 -6.17 -8.59
N ALA A 141 -6.10 -6.22 -8.34
CA ALA A 141 -6.71 -7.23 -7.47
C ALA A 141 -7.21 -8.39 -8.33
N ILE A 142 -6.74 -9.59 -8.02
CA ILE A 142 -7.18 -10.84 -8.64
C ILE A 142 -8.04 -11.56 -7.61
N GLU A 143 -9.34 -11.62 -7.90
CA GLU A 143 -10.29 -12.43 -7.15
C GLU A 143 -10.63 -13.66 -7.99
N ASN A 144 -10.32 -14.84 -7.47
CA ASN A 144 -10.66 -16.08 -8.13
C ASN A 144 -12.11 -16.41 -7.77
N LYS A 145 -13.01 -16.27 -8.74
CA LYS A 145 -14.38 -16.77 -8.66
C LYS A 145 -14.45 -18.06 -9.49
N PRO A 146 -14.04 -19.21 -8.94
CA PRO A 146 -13.97 -20.47 -9.69
C PRO A 146 -15.32 -20.89 -10.28
N ASN A 147 -16.44 -20.44 -9.70
CA ASN A 147 -17.79 -20.65 -10.21
C ASN A 147 -18.23 -19.47 -11.09
N LEU A 148 -17.63 -19.35 -12.27
CA LEU A 148 -18.19 -18.53 -13.36
C LEU A 148 -19.27 -19.34 -14.09
N ASP A 149 -20.43 -19.51 -13.44
CA ASP A 149 -21.62 -19.92 -14.17
C ASP A 149 -22.10 -18.78 -15.10
N VAL A 150 -23.02 -19.09 -16.02
CA VAL A 150 -23.54 -18.12 -17.00
C VAL A 150 -24.15 -16.89 -16.31
N SER A 151 -24.67 -17.03 -15.08
CA SER A 151 -25.20 -15.92 -14.28
C SER A 151 -24.10 -15.06 -13.65
N ALA A 152 -23.04 -15.66 -13.13
CA ALA A 152 -21.88 -14.97 -12.55
C ALA A 152 -21.12 -14.18 -13.60
N ALA A 153 -20.97 -14.72 -14.82
CA ALA A 153 -20.38 -14.00 -15.95
C ALA A 153 -21.21 -12.77 -16.36
N ARG A 154 -22.55 -12.86 -16.32
CA ARG A 154 -23.44 -11.71 -16.58
C ARG A 154 -23.35 -10.64 -15.50
N ALA A 155 -23.20 -11.02 -14.23
CA ALA A 155 -23.07 -10.06 -13.12
C ALA A 155 -21.71 -9.32 -13.09
N LEU A 156 -20.69 -9.87 -13.74
CA LEU A 156 -19.36 -9.27 -13.87
C LEU A 156 -19.18 -8.43 -15.15
N ALA A 157 -20.13 -8.49 -16.09
CA ALA A 157 -20.07 -7.76 -17.35
C ALA A 157 -19.98 -6.24 -17.13
N ASP A 158 -20.67 -5.72 -16.11
CA ASP A 158 -20.69 -4.29 -15.76
C ASP A 158 -19.35 -3.79 -15.18
N GLN A 159 -18.38 -4.67 -14.92
CA GLN A 159 -17.04 -4.32 -14.44
C GLN A 159 -15.98 -4.26 -15.56
N LEU A 160 -16.36 -4.57 -16.80
CA LEU A 160 -15.47 -4.54 -17.97
C LEU A 160 -15.49 -3.19 -18.72
N GLU A 161 -16.35 -2.25 -18.30
CA GLU A 161 -16.36 -0.84 -18.72
C GLU A 161 -15.58 0.05 -17.73
#